data_AF-A0A6P8QIM8-F1
#
_entry.id   AF-A0A6P8QIM8-F1
#
_cell.length_a   1.000
_cell.length_b   1.000
_cell.length_c   1.000
_cell.angle_alpha   90.00
_cell.angle_beta   90.00
_cell.angle_gamma   90.00
#
_symmetry.space_group_name_H-M   'P 1'
#
loop_
_entity.id
_entity.type
_entity.pdbx_description
1 polymer ?
#
loop_
_entity_poly.entity_id
_entity_poly.type
_entity_poly.pdbx_seq_one_letter_code
_entity_poly.pdbx_strand_id
1 'polypeptide(L)'
;MTEMYPMECVYNLLTQEEERSVKPPRYISTFKETVRYEAKKNKAIHKTMGPAKVDVPSPKEYLMKHSKEPKLPERKSIKLEDQQPKKPCVPRRTDQPIMGVHTKKNFIHSNAAEAIMEVPKKPELIFVDSKKGDKHPLECSGLVPKYINKKDYGVNPKYLIRKQEEVKRAQEEYDAYVKERLKDGAMKQLSEKEREKVLLGLKMNWDEVHHEYQGLSVVIDTLPKKIHKERLEMEMKQLERDIQLMERHKIIYIANK
;
A
#
# COMPACT_ATOMS: atom_id res chain seq x y z
N MET A 1 25.59 20.26 -38.95
CA MET A 1 25.70 19.07 -38.08
C MET A 1 26.11 17.92 -38.97
N THR A 2 27.30 17.39 -38.73
CA THR A 2 27.95 16.37 -39.56
C THR A 2 27.18 15.06 -39.42
N GLU A 3 26.58 14.56 -40.49
CA GLU A 3 25.99 13.22 -40.54
C GLU A 3 27.10 12.19 -40.35
N MET A 4 27.20 11.62 -39.15
CA MET A 4 28.09 10.51 -38.86
C MET A 4 27.49 9.24 -39.47
N TYR A 5 27.96 8.87 -40.65
CA TYR A 5 27.74 7.54 -41.19
C TYR A 5 28.42 6.49 -40.30
N PRO A 6 27.74 5.38 -39.97
CA PRO A 6 28.34 4.32 -39.18
C PRO A 6 29.52 3.71 -39.96
N MET A 7 30.61 3.40 -39.25
CA MET A 7 31.78 2.70 -39.81
C MET A 7 31.32 1.40 -40.48
N GLU A 8 31.62 1.26 -41.77
CA GLU A 8 31.26 0.07 -42.53
C GLU A 8 31.97 -1.15 -41.92
N CYS A 9 31.17 -2.12 -41.47
CA CYS A 9 31.63 -3.31 -40.79
C CYS A 9 30.90 -4.50 -41.40
N VAL A 10 31.65 -5.54 -41.82
CA VAL A 10 31.13 -6.73 -42.52
C VAL A 10 30.03 -7.43 -41.70
N TYR A 11 30.03 -7.30 -40.38
CA TYR A 11 29.03 -7.88 -39.49
C TYR A 11 27.68 -7.12 -39.48
N ASN A 12 27.63 -5.88 -39.99
CA ASN A 12 26.41 -5.05 -40.08
C ASN A 12 25.72 -5.16 -41.45
N LEU A 13 26.21 -6.03 -42.36
CA LEU A 13 25.67 -6.18 -43.71
C LEU A 13 24.27 -6.84 -43.73
N LEU A 14 23.96 -7.63 -42.72
CA LEU A 14 22.68 -8.30 -42.54
C LEU A 14 21.90 -7.55 -41.46
N THR A 15 20.73 -7.02 -41.83
CA THR A 15 19.82 -6.36 -40.90
C THR A 15 19.43 -7.34 -39.80
N GLN A 16 19.69 -7.00 -38.54
CA GLN A 16 19.19 -7.80 -37.41
C GLN A 16 17.65 -7.76 -37.45
N GLU A 17 17.00 -8.92 -37.42
CA GLU A 17 15.54 -8.98 -37.35
C GLU A 17 15.11 -8.39 -36.00
N GLU A 18 14.51 -7.20 -36.03
CA GLU A 18 13.92 -6.60 -34.83
C GLU A 18 12.82 -7.52 -34.31
N GLU A 19 13.01 -8.10 -33.11
CA GLU A 19 11.98 -8.88 -32.43
C GLU A 19 10.76 -7.97 -32.17
N ARG A 20 9.72 -8.13 -32.99
CA ARG A 20 8.47 -7.36 -32.84
C ARG A 20 7.80 -7.80 -31.53
N SER A 21 7.86 -6.95 -30.51
CA SER A 21 7.17 -7.21 -29.24
C SER A 21 5.66 -7.39 -29.46
N VAL A 22 5.14 -8.58 -29.17
CA VAL A 22 3.70 -8.86 -29.29
C VAL A 22 2.98 -8.21 -28.11
N LYS A 23 2.05 -7.28 -28.40
CA LYS A 23 1.24 -6.64 -27.36
C LYS A 23 0.36 -7.70 -26.67
N PRO A 24 0.23 -7.66 -25.33
CA PRO A 24 -0.60 -8.61 -24.61
C PRO A 24 -2.07 -8.49 -25.03
N PRO A 25 -2.85 -9.58 -24.92
CA PRO A 25 -4.28 -9.55 -25.21
C PRO A 25 -5.00 -8.56 -24.30
N ARG A 26 -6.00 -7.88 -24.86
CA ARG A 26 -6.81 -6.90 -24.12
C ARG A 26 -7.56 -7.61 -22.98
N TYR A 27 -7.54 -6.99 -21.80
CA TYR A 27 -8.32 -7.45 -20.65
C TYR A 27 -9.81 -7.60 -20.99
N ILE A 28 -10.42 -8.70 -20.52
CA ILE A 28 -11.85 -8.98 -20.63
C ILE A 28 -12.41 -9.15 -19.23
N SER A 29 -13.46 -8.39 -18.90
CA SER A 29 -14.15 -8.49 -17.62
C SER A 29 -14.75 -9.88 -17.40
N THR A 30 -14.62 -10.39 -16.18
CA THR A 30 -15.24 -11.64 -15.71
C THR A 30 -16.76 -11.61 -15.81
N PHE A 31 -17.36 -10.42 -15.74
CA PHE A 31 -18.81 -10.22 -15.82
C PHE A 31 -19.32 -10.00 -17.25
N LYS A 32 -18.47 -10.13 -18.27
CA LYS A 32 -18.89 -9.92 -19.67
C LYS A 32 -20.03 -10.84 -20.08
N GLU A 33 -20.03 -12.08 -19.63
CA GLU A 33 -21.06 -13.07 -19.97
C GLU A 33 -22.38 -12.82 -19.25
N THR A 34 -22.32 -12.46 -17.96
CA THR A 34 -23.51 -12.14 -17.16
C THR A 34 -24.22 -10.91 -17.71
N VAL A 35 -23.47 -9.85 -18.03
CA VAL A 35 -24.01 -8.62 -18.64
C VAL A 35 -24.65 -8.91 -20.02
N ARG A 36 -24.02 -9.76 -20.83
CA ARG A 36 -24.59 -10.18 -22.13
C ARG A 36 -25.88 -10.97 -21.96
N TYR A 37 -25.95 -11.85 -20.96
CA TYR A 37 -27.14 -12.64 -20.67
C TYR A 37 -28.27 -11.74 -20.16
N GLU A 38 -28.03 -10.88 -19.18
CA GLU A 38 -29.02 -9.96 -18.62
C GLU A 38 -29.58 -9.02 -19.68
N ALA A 39 -28.72 -8.46 -20.53
CA ALA A 39 -29.13 -7.58 -21.62
C ALA A 39 -29.98 -8.29 -22.69
N LYS A 40 -29.81 -9.61 -22.87
CA LYS A 40 -30.60 -10.42 -23.82
C LYS A 40 -31.86 -11.00 -23.21
N LYS A 41 -31.86 -11.34 -21.91
CA LYS A 41 -32.96 -12.02 -21.20
C LYS A 41 -34.31 -11.32 -21.36
N ASN A 42 -34.31 -9.99 -21.39
CA ASN A 42 -35.52 -9.18 -21.49
C ASN A 42 -35.86 -8.75 -22.92
N LYS A 43 -35.08 -9.17 -23.93
CA LYS A 43 -35.31 -8.84 -25.34
C LYS A 43 -36.12 -9.96 -26.00
N ALA A 44 -37.29 -9.60 -26.53
CA ALA A 44 -38.07 -10.47 -27.41
C ALA A 44 -37.98 -9.94 -28.86
N ILE A 45 -37.93 -10.86 -29.83
CA ILE A 45 -37.54 -10.60 -31.22
C ILE A 45 -38.42 -9.53 -31.90
N HIS A 46 -39.72 -9.49 -31.61
CA HIS A 46 -40.69 -8.61 -32.28
C HIS A 46 -41.74 -8.03 -31.30
N LYS A 47 -41.32 -7.67 -30.08
CA LYS A 47 -42.24 -7.19 -29.01
C LYS A 47 -42.90 -5.84 -29.30
N THR A 48 -42.23 -4.94 -30.02
CA THR A 48 -42.69 -3.56 -30.22
C THR A 48 -43.66 -3.41 -31.39
N MET A 49 -43.31 -3.92 -32.57
CA MET A 49 -44.06 -3.69 -33.83
C MET A 49 -44.60 -4.99 -34.46
N GLY A 50 -44.38 -6.16 -33.84
CA GLY A 50 -44.73 -7.45 -34.44
C GLY A 50 -43.82 -7.85 -35.62
N PRO A 51 -44.06 -9.02 -36.24
CA PRO A 51 -43.33 -9.44 -37.44
C PRO A 51 -43.75 -8.61 -38.67
N ALA A 52 -42.81 -8.33 -39.58
CA ALA A 52 -43.06 -7.52 -40.77
C ALA A 52 -44.09 -8.14 -41.75
N LYS A 53 -44.14 -9.48 -41.79
CA LYS A 53 -45.18 -10.27 -42.45
C LYS A 53 -45.62 -11.34 -41.48
N VAL A 54 -46.91 -11.38 -41.16
CA VAL A 54 -47.49 -12.39 -40.27
C VAL A 54 -47.61 -13.69 -41.08
N ASP A 55 -46.93 -14.74 -40.61
CA ASP A 55 -47.04 -16.05 -41.23
C ASP A 55 -48.43 -16.63 -40.95
N VAL A 56 -49.18 -16.91 -42.03
CA VAL A 56 -50.50 -17.52 -41.93
C VAL A 56 -50.30 -19.03 -41.73
N PRO A 57 -50.92 -19.65 -40.70
CA PRO A 57 -50.72 -21.07 -40.43
C PRO A 57 -51.21 -21.91 -41.60
N SER A 58 -50.41 -22.91 -41.98
CA SER A 58 -50.81 -23.85 -43.03
C SER A 58 -51.99 -24.69 -42.55
N PRO A 59 -52.99 -25.03 -43.40
CA PRO A 59 -54.13 -25.87 -43.02
C PRO A 59 -53.77 -27.23 -42.41
N LYS A 60 -52.53 -27.70 -42.62
CA LYS A 60 -52.00 -28.93 -42.01
C LYS A 60 -51.57 -28.76 -40.54
N GLU A 61 -51.31 -27.54 -40.08
CA GLU A 61 -50.86 -27.20 -38.72
C GLU A 61 -52.02 -26.69 -37.85
N TYR A 62 -53.12 -27.44 -37.84
CA TYR A 62 -54.27 -27.11 -36.99
C TYR A 62 -54.02 -27.53 -35.53
N LEU A 63 -54.69 -26.85 -34.60
CA LEU A 63 -54.53 -27.09 -33.16
C LEU A 63 -55.03 -28.50 -32.79
N MET A 64 -54.13 -29.38 -32.37
CA MET A 64 -54.48 -30.73 -31.89
C MET A 64 -54.80 -30.71 -30.39
N LYS A 65 -55.57 -31.72 -29.93
CA LYS A 65 -55.91 -31.91 -28.51
C LYS A 65 -54.64 -32.03 -27.66
N HIS A 66 -54.60 -31.35 -26.50
CA HIS A 66 -53.46 -31.32 -25.56
C HIS A 66 -52.14 -30.75 -26.12
N SER A 67 -52.13 -30.09 -27.28
CA SER A 67 -50.90 -29.54 -27.91
C SER A 67 -50.25 -28.40 -27.13
N LYS A 68 -51.03 -27.60 -26.40
CA LYS A 68 -50.56 -26.44 -25.62
C LYS A 68 -50.46 -26.70 -24.12
N GLU A 69 -50.72 -27.94 -23.68
CA GLU A 69 -50.66 -28.26 -22.26
C GLU A 69 -49.19 -28.35 -21.79
N PRO A 70 -48.84 -27.67 -20.69
CA PRO A 70 -47.49 -27.73 -20.15
C PRO A 70 -47.22 -29.14 -19.61
N LYS A 71 -46.29 -29.85 -20.24
CA LYS A 71 -45.83 -31.15 -19.73
C LYS A 71 -44.98 -30.93 -18.50
N LEU A 72 -45.55 -31.19 -17.32
CA LEU A 72 -44.80 -31.14 -16.07
C LEU A 72 -43.80 -32.30 -16.02
N PRO A 73 -42.56 -32.07 -15.56
CA PRO A 73 -41.59 -33.15 -15.38
C PRO A 73 -42.06 -34.11 -14.27
N GLU A 74 -41.64 -35.37 -14.37
CA GLU A 74 -41.93 -36.38 -13.35
C GLU A 74 -41.38 -35.97 -11.99
N ARG A 75 -42.18 -36.19 -10.94
CA ARG A 75 -41.88 -35.75 -9.58
C ARG A 75 -40.73 -36.57 -9.00
N LYS A 76 -39.52 -36.02 -9.03
CA LYS A 76 -38.37 -36.56 -8.29
C LYS A 76 -38.45 -36.14 -6.82
N SER A 77 -38.15 -37.05 -5.90
CA SER A 77 -38.03 -36.73 -4.48
C SER A 77 -36.79 -35.88 -4.27
N ILE A 78 -36.98 -34.56 -4.21
CA ILE A 78 -35.92 -33.61 -3.88
C ILE A 78 -35.55 -33.84 -2.42
N LYS A 79 -34.35 -34.35 -2.14
CA LYS A 79 -33.75 -34.27 -0.80
C LYS A 79 -33.38 -32.81 -0.57
N LEU A 80 -34.27 -32.07 0.08
CA LEU A 80 -34.00 -30.71 0.55
C LEU A 80 -33.02 -30.84 1.72
N GLU A 81 -31.74 -30.62 1.48
CA GLU A 81 -30.68 -30.72 2.50
C GLU A 81 -30.84 -29.69 3.64
N ASP A 82 -31.72 -28.69 3.48
CA ASP A 82 -31.88 -27.57 4.42
C ASP A 82 -33.25 -27.49 5.14
N GLN A 83 -33.98 -28.60 5.28
CA GLN A 83 -35.17 -28.65 6.15
C GLN A 83 -34.90 -29.37 7.46
N GLN A 84 -33.88 -28.92 8.20
CA GLN A 84 -33.83 -29.22 9.63
C GLN A 84 -34.99 -28.47 10.31
N PRO A 85 -35.86 -29.14 11.08
CA PRO A 85 -36.94 -28.46 11.78
C PRO A 85 -36.31 -27.49 12.80
N LYS A 86 -36.53 -26.18 12.60
CA LYS A 86 -36.05 -25.12 13.51
C LYS A 86 -36.61 -25.23 14.93
N LYS A 87 -37.65 -26.04 15.12
CA LYS A 87 -38.33 -26.26 16.40
C LYS A 87 -38.11 -27.72 16.85
N PRO A 88 -37.86 -27.96 18.16
CA PRO A 88 -37.76 -29.31 18.68
C PRO A 88 -39.09 -30.07 18.49
N CYS A 89 -39.01 -31.39 18.46
CA CYS A 89 -40.20 -32.24 18.41
C CYS A 89 -41.04 -32.04 19.68
N VAL A 90 -42.37 -32.10 19.55
CA VAL A 90 -43.28 -31.99 20.68
C VAL A 90 -43.12 -33.23 21.59
N PRO A 91 -43.11 -33.08 22.93
CA PRO A 91 -43.06 -34.21 23.85
C PRO A 91 -44.15 -35.24 23.56
N ARG A 92 -43.81 -36.53 23.66
CA ARG A 92 -44.75 -37.62 23.37
C ARG A 92 -45.69 -37.82 24.55
N ARG A 93 -46.89 -38.36 24.30
CA ARG A 93 -47.88 -38.70 25.35
C ARG A 93 -47.33 -39.65 26.43
N THR A 94 -46.33 -40.46 26.08
CA THR A 94 -45.66 -41.40 26.99
C THR A 94 -44.54 -40.76 27.81
N ASP A 95 -44.13 -39.53 27.47
CA ASP A 95 -43.05 -38.82 28.13
C ASP A 95 -43.62 -38.17 29.39
N GLN A 96 -43.28 -38.74 30.55
CA GLN A 96 -43.69 -38.17 31.84
C GLN A 96 -42.65 -37.12 32.23
N PRO A 97 -43.04 -35.85 32.48
CA PRO A 97 -42.10 -34.86 33.00
C PRO A 97 -41.54 -35.36 34.33
N ILE A 98 -40.35 -34.88 34.72
CA ILE A 98 -39.76 -35.19 36.03
C ILE A 98 -40.67 -34.58 37.10
N MET A 99 -41.61 -35.38 37.60
CA MET A 99 -42.56 -34.98 38.63
C MET A 99 -41.91 -35.13 39.99
N GLY A 100 -42.06 -34.11 40.84
CA GLY A 100 -41.63 -34.20 42.24
C GLY A 100 -40.19 -33.78 42.50
N VAL A 101 -39.68 -32.73 41.83
CA VAL A 101 -38.55 -31.96 42.35
C VAL A 101 -39.04 -31.18 43.59
N HIS A 102 -39.26 -31.89 44.69
CA HIS A 102 -39.63 -31.32 45.97
C HIS A 102 -38.33 -30.90 46.65
N THR A 103 -38.13 -29.58 46.75
CA THR A 103 -36.97 -29.05 47.46
C THR A 103 -37.20 -29.27 48.96
N LYS A 104 -36.26 -29.95 49.65
CA LYS A 104 -36.24 -30.04 51.12
C LYS A 104 -35.79 -28.73 51.78
N LYS A 105 -35.83 -27.62 51.05
CA LYS A 105 -35.31 -26.33 51.50
C LYS A 105 -36.33 -25.71 52.44
N ASN A 106 -35.91 -25.41 53.66
CA ASN A 106 -36.72 -24.64 54.60
C ASN A 106 -36.76 -23.18 54.17
N PHE A 107 -37.78 -22.81 53.39
CA PHE A 107 -37.94 -21.46 52.84
C PHE A 107 -37.96 -20.38 53.93
N ILE A 108 -38.49 -20.68 55.12
CA ILE A 108 -38.51 -19.74 56.25
C ILE A 108 -37.08 -19.39 56.68
N HIS A 109 -36.24 -20.40 56.89
CA HIS A 109 -34.87 -20.19 57.33
C HIS A 109 -34.00 -19.57 56.22
N SER A 110 -34.20 -19.98 54.97
CA SER A 110 -33.45 -19.40 53.86
C SER A 110 -33.81 -17.94 53.60
N ASN A 111 -35.09 -17.57 53.68
CA ASN A 111 -35.52 -16.21 53.47
C ASN A 111 -35.07 -15.31 54.63
N ALA A 112 -35.07 -15.83 55.86
CA ALA A 112 -34.51 -15.14 57.01
C ALA A 112 -33.00 -14.92 56.87
N ALA A 113 -32.25 -15.95 56.48
CA ALA A 113 -30.81 -15.83 56.23
C ALA A 113 -30.53 -14.86 55.07
N GLU A 114 -31.29 -14.92 53.98
CA GLU A 114 -31.19 -14.02 52.84
C GLU A 114 -31.44 -12.57 53.25
N ALA A 115 -32.50 -12.28 54.00
CA ALA A 115 -32.78 -10.93 54.50
C ALA A 115 -31.72 -10.41 55.49
N ILE A 116 -31.14 -11.27 56.32
CA ILE A 116 -30.06 -10.89 57.25
C ILE A 116 -28.75 -10.63 56.48
N MET A 117 -28.48 -11.41 55.44
CA MET A 117 -27.27 -11.29 54.61
C MET A 117 -27.40 -10.23 53.50
N GLU A 118 -28.62 -9.78 53.19
CA GLU A 118 -28.86 -8.80 52.13
C GLU A 118 -28.20 -7.47 52.50
N VAL A 119 -27.31 -7.01 51.63
CA VAL A 119 -26.69 -5.70 51.77
C VAL A 119 -27.77 -4.65 51.52
N PRO A 120 -27.97 -3.66 52.43
CA PRO A 120 -28.96 -2.63 52.24
C PRO A 120 -28.73 -1.90 50.93
N LYS A 121 -29.82 -1.69 50.17
CA LYS A 121 -29.76 -0.95 48.91
C LYS A 121 -29.22 0.45 49.20
N LYS A 122 -28.14 0.83 48.52
CA LYS A 122 -27.60 2.18 48.61
C LYS A 122 -28.67 3.15 48.12
N PRO A 123 -29.06 4.16 48.91
CA PRO A 123 -30.06 5.12 48.47
C PRO A 123 -29.52 5.88 47.26
N GLU A 124 -30.40 6.16 46.30
CA GLU A 124 -30.06 7.01 45.17
C GLU A 124 -29.74 8.41 45.68
N LEU A 125 -28.66 9.00 45.18
CA LEU A 125 -28.31 10.38 45.50
C LEU A 125 -29.33 11.30 44.84
N ILE A 126 -30.18 11.91 45.65
CA ILE A 126 -31.28 12.79 45.22
C ILE A 126 -31.13 14.17 45.88
N PHE A 127 -31.50 15.21 45.15
CA PHE A 127 -31.67 16.56 45.70
C PHE A 127 -33.13 16.95 45.68
N VAL A 128 -33.48 17.89 46.56
CA VAL A 128 -34.83 18.43 46.71
C VAL A 128 -34.76 19.93 46.50
N ASP A 129 -35.49 20.43 45.50
CA ASP A 129 -35.49 21.86 45.14
C ASP A 129 -36.68 22.61 45.77
N SER A 130 -37.84 21.94 45.82
CA SER A 130 -39.10 22.53 46.24
C SER A 130 -39.45 22.26 47.71
N LYS A 131 -40.11 23.24 48.37
CA LYS A 131 -40.66 23.07 49.74
C LYS A 131 -41.68 21.92 49.84
N LYS A 132 -42.26 21.51 48.71
CA LYS A 132 -43.21 20.39 48.60
C LYS A 132 -42.52 19.02 48.47
N GLY A 133 -41.19 18.99 48.36
CA GLY A 133 -40.43 17.75 48.34
C GLY A 133 -40.25 17.11 46.96
N ASP A 134 -40.25 17.91 45.87
CA ASP A 134 -39.97 17.41 44.53
C ASP A 134 -38.51 16.90 44.44
N LYS A 135 -38.34 15.61 44.11
CA LYS A 135 -37.05 14.90 44.14
C LYS A 135 -36.49 14.72 42.74
N HIS A 136 -35.21 15.05 42.57
CA HIS A 136 -34.49 14.87 41.32
C HIS A 136 -33.15 14.14 41.54
N PRO A 137 -32.67 13.34 40.57
CA PRO A 137 -31.40 12.64 40.68
C PRO A 137 -30.22 13.63 40.67
N LEU A 138 -29.33 13.51 41.66
CA LEU A 138 -28.20 14.41 41.87
C LEU A 138 -27.13 14.27 40.77
N GLU A 139 -26.90 13.06 40.25
CA GLU A 139 -25.87 12.73 39.25
C GLU A 139 -25.99 13.51 37.93
N CYS A 140 -27.20 13.95 37.56
CA CYS A 140 -27.47 14.68 36.30
C CYS A 140 -27.68 16.19 36.51
N SER A 141 -27.71 16.66 37.75
CA SER A 141 -28.09 18.02 38.12
C SER A 141 -27.00 19.07 37.92
N GLY A 142 -25.76 18.64 37.65
CA GLY A 142 -24.59 19.52 37.60
C GLY A 142 -24.10 20.01 38.97
N LEU A 143 -24.80 19.68 40.07
CA LEU A 143 -24.40 20.04 41.44
C LEU A 143 -23.21 19.19 41.95
N VAL A 144 -23.00 18.02 41.37
CA VAL A 144 -21.87 17.13 41.72
C VAL A 144 -20.93 16.98 40.53
N PRO A 145 -19.63 17.24 40.70
CA PRO A 145 -18.65 17.04 39.65
C PRO A 145 -18.43 15.55 39.35
N LYS A 146 -18.93 15.08 38.21
CA LYS A 146 -18.87 13.66 37.80
C LYS A 146 -17.52 13.23 37.23
N TYR A 147 -16.80 14.12 36.54
CA TYR A 147 -15.64 13.76 35.72
C TYR A 147 -14.28 14.21 36.30
N ILE A 148 -14.27 14.85 37.47
CA ILE A 148 -13.03 15.31 38.11
C ILE A 148 -12.16 14.14 38.56
N ASN A 149 -12.78 13.11 39.16
CA ASN A 149 -12.07 11.95 39.71
C ASN A 149 -11.85 10.84 38.68
N LYS A 150 -11.91 11.16 37.38
CA LYS A 150 -11.60 10.18 36.35
C LYS A 150 -10.11 9.84 36.42
N LYS A 151 -9.77 8.55 36.38
CA LYS A 151 -8.38 8.08 36.43
C LYS A 151 -7.48 8.68 35.35
N ASP A 152 -8.07 8.99 34.20
CA ASP A 152 -7.38 9.55 33.04
C ASP A 152 -7.52 11.09 32.96
N TYR A 153 -7.99 11.75 34.01
CA TYR A 153 -8.14 13.20 34.01
C TYR A 153 -6.75 13.85 33.96
N GLY A 154 -6.55 14.77 33.01
CA GLY A 154 -5.25 15.42 32.78
C GLY A 154 -4.19 14.56 32.10
N VAL A 155 -4.48 13.28 31.79
CA VAL A 155 -3.56 12.39 31.07
C VAL A 155 -3.88 12.39 29.59
N ASN A 156 -2.85 12.49 28.74
CA ASN A 156 -3.02 12.38 27.30
C ASN A 156 -3.53 10.98 26.91
N PRO A 157 -4.68 10.89 26.23
CA PRO A 157 -5.20 9.64 25.69
C PRO A 157 -4.18 8.92 24.79
N LYS A 158 -4.15 7.59 24.89
CA LYS A 158 -3.23 6.73 24.12
C LYS A 158 -3.29 6.96 22.61
N TYR A 159 -4.46 7.31 22.06
CA TYR A 159 -4.61 7.55 20.63
C TYR A 159 -3.89 8.83 20.15
N LEU A 160 -3.78 9.86 21.01
CA LEU A 160 -3.06 11.09 20.66
C LEU A 160 -1.56 10.83 20.61
N ILE A 161 -1.04 10.01 21.53
CA ILE A 161 0.36 9.57 21.53
C ILE A 161 0.67 8.82 20.23
N ARG A 162 -0.19 7.85 19.84
CA ARG A 162 -0.05 7.12 18.57
C ARG A 162 -0.02 8.03 17.36
N LYS A 163 -0.91 9.03 17.30
CA LYS A 163 -0.91 10.02 16.21
C LYS A 163 0.37 10.86 16.18
N GLN A 164 0.89 11.28 17.33
CA GLN A 164 2.14 12.03 17.39
C GLN A 164 3.32 11.20 16.88
N GLU A 165 3.38 9.91 17.25
CA GLU A 165 4.40 8.99 16.74
C GLU A 165 4.29 8.77 15.23
N GLU A 166 3.08 8.60 14.70
CA GLU A 166 2.84 8.47 13.26
C GLU A 166 3.29 9.72 12.48
N VAL A 167 2.93 10.90 12.97
CA VAL A 167 3.34 12.18 12.37
C VAL A 167 4.86 12.35 12.42
N LYS A 168 5.49 12.00 13.55
CA LYS A 168 6.94 12.07 13.70
C LYS A 168 7.64 11.12 12.72
N ARG A 169 7.16 9.88 12.59
CA ARG A 169 7.71 8.90 11.64
C ARG A 169 7.58 9.39 10.20
N ALA A 170 6.42 9.92 9.82
CA ALA A 170 6.20 10.47 8.49
C ALA A 170 7.13 11.65 8.18
N GLN A 171 7.38 12.52 9.17
CA GLN A 171 8.34 13.61 9.03
C GLN A 171 9.77 13.11 8.83
N GLU A 172 10.19 12.12 9.62
CA GLU A 172 11.52 11.51 9.51
C GLU A 172 11.73 10.84 8.14
N GLU A 173 10.71 10.13 7.63
CA GLU A 173 10.73 9.53 6.29
C GLU A 173 10.82 10.59 5.18
N TYR A 174 10.07 11.70 5.31
CA TYR A 174 10.14 12.81 4.38
C TYR A 174 11.51 13.48 4.40
N ASP A 175 12.05 13.77 5.58
CA ASP A 175 13.37 14.38 5.74
C ASP A 175 14.48 13.46 5.18
N ALA A 176 14.35 12.15 5.36
CA ALA A 176 15.26 11.17 4.77
C ALA A 176 15.17 11.17 3.24
N TYR A 177 13.97 11.17 2.66
CA TYR A 177 13.77 11.27 1.21
C TYR A 177 14.39 12.53 0.63
N VAL A 178 14.18 13.68 1.28
CA VAL A 178 14.78 14.97 0.86
C VAL A 178 16.30 14.90 0.94
N LYS A 179 16.87 14.30 2.00
CA LYS A 179 18.32 14.12 2.12
C LYS A 179 18.89 13.23 1.02
N GLU A 180 18.25 12.11 0.69
CA GLU A 180 18.71 11.23 -0.40
C GLU A 180 18.62 11.94 -1.75
N ARG A 181 17.50 12.61 -2.04
CA ARG A 181 17.37 13.45 -3.25
C ARG A 181 18.45 14.53 -3.33
N LEU A 182 18.78 15.15 -2.22
CA LEU A 182 19.82 16.16 -2.15
C LEU A 182 21.21 15.55 -2.37
N LYS A 183 21.47 14.34 -1.86
CA LYS A 183 22.72 13.60 -2.11
C LYS A 183 22.85 13.19 -3.57
N ASP A 184 21.78 12.72 -4.20
CA ASP A 184 21.77 12.33 -5.61
C ASP A 184 22.05 13.52 -6.54
N GLY A 185 21.51 14.69 -6.18
CA GLY A 185 21.78 15.94 -6.88
C GLY A 185 23.09 16.62 -6.49
N ALA A 186 23.71 16.22 -5.37
CA ALA A 186 24.96 16.79 -4.91
C ALA A 186 26.13 16.19 -5.69
N MET A 187 26.99 17.07 -6.23
CA MET A 187 28.28 16.67 -6.78
C MET A 187 29.10 15.94 -5.70
N LYS A 188 29.81 14.87 -6.08
CA LYS A 188 30.61 14.09 -5.13
C LYS A 188 31.73 14.98 -4.58
N GLN A 189 31.70 15.27 -3.28
CA GLN A 189 32.79 15.95 -2.61
C GLN A 189 33.97 14.98 -2.46
N LEU A 190 35.15 15.37 -2.92
CA LEU A 190 36.37 14.58 -2.73
C LEU A 190 36.73 14.56 -1.24
N SER A 191 36.92 13.38 -0.67
CA SER A 191 37.37 13.27 0.72
C SER A 191 38.81 13.77 0.88
N GLU A 192 39.19 14.21 2.08
CA GLU A 192 40.55 14.70 2.34
C GLU A 192 41.61 13.63 2.01
N LYS A 193 41.32 12.35 2.31
CA LYS A 193 42.20 11.22 1.99
C LYS A 193 42.37 10.99 0.49
N GLU A 194 41.29 11.07 -0.28
CA GLU A 194 41.36 10.94 -1.74
C GLU A 194 42.12 12.14 -2.34
N ARG A 195 41.90 13.35 -1.81
CA ARG A 195 42.64 14.56 -2.21
C ARG A 195 44.14 14.41 -1.98
N GLU A 196 44.54 13.96 -0.80
CA GLU A 196 45.96 13.72 -0.48
C GLU A 196 46.59 12.67 -1.40
N LYS A 197 45.85 11.60 -1.70
CA LYS A 197 46.31 10.56 -2.64
C LYS A 197 46.53 11.12 -4.05
N VAL A 198 45.61 11.95 -4.56
CA VAL A 198 45.74 12.60 -5.87
C VAL A 198 46.92 13.57 -5.87
N LEU A 199 47.07 14.36 -4.80
CA LEU A 199 48.17 15.31 -4.66
C LEU A 199 49.53 14.60 -4.67
N LEU A 200 49.64 13.49 -3.94
CA LEU A 200 50.85 12.68 -3.89
C LEU A 200 51.16 12.10 -5.28
N GLY A 201 50.16 11.58 -5.99
CA GLY A 201 50.33 11.11 -7.36
C GLY A 201 50.80 12.20 -8.33
N LEU A 202 50.23 13.41 -8.24
CA LEU A 202 50.68 14.55 -9.05
C LEU A 202 52.14 14.95 -8.76
N LYS A 203 52.55 14.93 -7.49
CA LYS A 203 53.93 15.21 -7.07
C LYS A 203 54.90 14.15 -7.58
N MET A 204 54.54 12.86 -7.48
CA MET A 204 55.35 11.77 -8.04
C MET A 204 55.52 11.91 -9.55
N ASN A 205 54.43 12.19 -10.29
CA ASN A 205 54.52 12.41 -11.73
C ASN A 205 55.39 13.63 -12.08
N TRP A 206 55.34 14.69 -11.28
CA TRP A 206 56.21 15.86 -11.47
C TRP A 206 57.68 15.49 -11.22
N ASP A 207 57.97 14.71 -10.18
CA ASP A 207 59.33 14.23 -9.88
C ASP A 207 59.88 13.36 -11.03
N GLU A 208 59.05 12.50 -11.62
CA GLU A 208 59.41 11.67 -12.78
C GLU A 208 59.76 12.52 -14.01
N VAL A 209 58.87 13.45 -14.39
CA VAL A 209 59.12 14.37 -15.52
C VAL A 209 60.32 15.27 -15.25
N HIS A 210 60.54 15.67 -13.99
CA HIS A 210 61.71 16.46 -13.60
C HIS A 210 63.00 15.67 -13.68
N HIS A 211 62.98 14.41 -13.29
CA HIS A 211 64.12 13.52 -13.44
C HIS A 211 64.49 13.32 -14.92
N GLU A 212 63.50 13.09 -15.79
CA GLU A 212 63.71 13.05 -17.23
C GLU A 212 64.29 14.36 -17.76
N TYR A 213 63.73 15.51 -17.33
CA TYR A 213 64.22 16.83 -17.73
C TYR A 213 65.69 17.06 -17.34
N GLN A 214 66.07 16.69 -16.11
CA GLN A 214 67.44 16.79 -15.61
C GLN A 214 68.42 15.88 -16.37
N GLY A 215 67.93 14.75 -16.89
CA GLY A 215 68.70 13.81 -17.69
C GLY A 215 69.01 14.28 -19.12
N LEU A 216 68.47 15.44 -19.57
CA LEU A 216 68.76 15.96 -20.91
C LEU A 216 70.22 16.39 -21.07
N SER A 217 70.76 16.20 -22.27
CA SER A 217 72.10 16.66 -22.62
C SER A 217 72.17 18.19 -22.64
N VAL A 218 73.23 18.78 -22.05
CA VAL A 218 73.49 20.24 -22.02
C VAL A 218 73.49 20.87 -23.41
N VAL A 219 73.92 20.12 -24.43
CA VAL A 219 73.96 20.57 -25.84
C VAL A 219 72.66 20.16 -26.55
N ILE A 220 71.86 21.15 -26.94
CA ILE A 220 70.49 20.99 -27.48
C ILE A 220 70.42 21.59 -28.89
N ASP A 221 71.35 21.20 -29.76
CA ASP A 221 71.49 21.84 -31.08
C ASP A 221 70.54 21.25 -32.14
N THR A 222 70.01 20.05 -31.91
CA THR A 222 69.13 19.37 -32.88
C THR A 222 67.65 19.65 -32.61
N LEU A 223 66.89 19.86 -33.69
CA LEU A 223 65.44 20.12 -33.65
C LEU A 223 64.65 19.12 -32.77
N PRO A 224 64.86 17.79 -32.87
CA PRO A 224 64.13 16.83 -32.02
C PRO A 224 64.42 17.00 -30.53
N LYS A 225 65.67 17.32 -30.15
CA LYS A 225 66.04 17.55 -28.76
C LYS A 225 65.37 18.80 -28.19
N LYS A 226 65.23 19.85 -29.01
CA LYS A 226 64.52 21.08 -28.65
C LYS A 226 63.02 20.83 -28.42
N ILE A 227 62.38 20.08 -29.32
CA ILE A 227 60.95 19.72 -29.21
C ILE A 227 60.71 18.84 -27.97
N HIS A 228 61.61 17.88 -27.71
CA HIS A 228 61.49 17.01 -26.54
C HIS A 228 61.59 17.80 -25.22
N LYS A 229 62.57 18.73 -25.13
CA LYS A 229 62.67 19.65 -24.00
C LYS A 229 61.41 20.48 -23.81
N GLU A 230 60.91 21.08 -24.89
CA GLU A 230 59.70 21.91 -24.85
C GLU A 230 58.47 21.11 -24.39
N ARG A 231 58.36 19.84 -24.80
CA ARG A 231 57.30 18.94 -24.31
C ARG A 231 57.38 18.72 -22.80
N LEU A 232 58.55 18.39 -22.28
CA LEU A 232 58.77 18.18 -20.83
C LEU A 232 58.48 19.46 -20.03
N GLU A 233 58.87 20.63 -20.53
CA GLU A 233 58.57 21.92 -19.89
C GLU A 233 57.07 22.24 -19.87
N MET A 234 56.34 21.90 -20.94
CA MET A 234 54.89 22.06 -20.97
C MET A 234 54.19 21.12 -20.00
N GLU A 235 54.61 19.85 -19.95
CA GLU A 235 54.08 18.84 -19.02
C GLU A 235 54.34 19.26 -17.56
N MET A 236 55.55 19.75 -17.24
CA MET A 236 55.86 20.32 -15.93
C MET A 236 54.95 21.48 -15.54
N LYS A 237 54.84 22.48 -16.42
CA LYS A 237 53.99 23.65 -16.16
C LYS A 237 52.52 23.28 -16.02
N GLN A 238 52.08 22.19 -16.64
CA GLN A 238 50.74 21.67 -16.43
C GLN A 238 50.60 21.07 -15.03
N LEU A 239 51.50 20.17 -14.64
CA LEU A 239 51.48 19.54 -13.31
C LEU A 239 51.60 20.56 -12.17
N GLU A 240 52.43 21.59 -12.32
CA GLU A 240 52.54 22.68 -11.34
C GLU A 240 51.22 23.43 -11.15
N ARG A 241 50.54 23.76 -12.26
CA ARG A 241 49.23 24.42 -12.22
C ARG A 241 48.18 23.53 -11.56
N ASP A 242 48.18 22.24 -11.87
CA ASP A 242 47.23 21.27 -11.32
C ASP A 242 47.45 21.05 -9.81
N ILE A 243 48.71 20.92 -9.37
CA ILE A 243 49.06 20.85 -7.94
C ILE A 243 48.61 22.12 -7.23
N GLN A 244 48.92 23.31 -7.78
CA GLN A 244 48.54 24.58 -7.18
C GLN A 244 47.01 24.73 -7.04
N LEU A 245 46.25 24.27 -8.04
CA LEU A 245 44.80 24.29 -8.02
C LEU A 245 44.26 23.38 -6.90
N MET A 246 44.81 22.18 -6.75
CA MET A 246 44.43 21.23 -5.70
C MET A 246 44.85 21.71 -4.30
N GLU A 247 45.99 22.37 -4.15
CA GLU A 247 46.47 22.90 -2.86
C GLU A 247 45.64 24.11 -2.41
N ARG A 248 45.30 25.02 -3.34
CA ARG A 248 44.51 26.22 -3.04
C ARG A 248 43.08 25.91 -2.61
N HIS A 249 42.47 24.87 -3.18
CA HIS A 249 41.08 24.50 -2.90
C HIS A 249 40.98 23.31 -1.94
N LYS A 250 40.56 23.58 -0.70
CA LYS A 250 40.36 22.53 0.32
C LYS A 250 39.17 21.60 0.00
N ILE A 251 38.10 22.16 -0.58
CA ILE A 251 36.87 21.44 -0.92
C ILE A 251 36.73 21.43 -2.44
N ILE A 252 36.66 20.23 -3.02
CA ILE A 252 36.55 20.02 -4.45
C ILE A 252 35.36 19.11 -4.71
N TYR A 253 34.49 19.54 -5.63
CA TYR A 253 33.32 18.79 -6.06
C TYR A 253 33.56 18.21 -7.44
N ILE A 254 33.25 16.93 -7.60
CA ILE A 254 33.37 16.20 -8.87
C ILE A 254 31.95 15.99 -9.40
N ALA A 255 31.72 16.41 -10.64
CA ALA A 255 30.47 16.12 -11.32
C ALA A 255 30.40 14.61 -11.60
N ASN A 256 29.32 13.96 -11.16
CA ASN A 256 29.06 12.56 -11.51
C ASN A 256 28.71 12.51 -13.01
N LYS A 257 29.41 11.68 -13.77
CA LYS A 257 29.22 11.49 -15.22
C LYS A 257 28.40 10.25 -15.51
#